data_AF-A0A0B5IM95-F1
#
_entry.id   AF-A0A0B5IM95-F1
#
_cell.length_a   1.000
_cell.length_b   1.000
_cell.length_c   1.000
_cell.angle_alpha   90.00
_cell.angle_beta   90.00
_cell.angle_gamma   90.00
#
_symmetry.space_group_name_H-M   'P 1'
#
loop_
_entity.id
_entity.type
_entity.pdbx_description
1 polymer ?
#
loop_
_entity_poly.entity_id
_entity_poly.type
_entity_poly.pdbx_seq_one_letter_code
_entity_poly.pdbx_strand_id
1 'polypeptide(L)' 'MDRVAAYLHRPADTIEPDVPLAEYGMDSVMAMSLCGDLEDERGLEVEPTLLWDHPTMDALRSHLVPSAGRSR' A
#
# COMPACT_ATOMS: atom_id res chain seq x y z
N MET A 1 -6.68 1.68 2.95
CA MET A 1 -6.95 3.02 2.40
C MET A 1 -6.98 4.05 3.50
N ASP A 2 -7.66 3.79 4.62
CA ASP A 2 -7.67 4.68 5.79
C ASP A 2 -6.27 5.10 6.29
N ARG A 3 -5.33 4.16 6.45
CA ARG A 3 -3.94 4.48 6.84
C ARG A 3 -3.19 5.34 5.82
N VAL A 4 -3.34 5.05 4.53
CA VAL A 4 -2.70 5.84 3.45
C VAL A 4 -3.24 7.27 3.46
N ALA A 5 -4.54 7.42 3.68
CA ALA A 5 -5.20 8.70 3.92
C ALA A 5 -4.62 9.45 5.14
N ALA A 6 -4.37 8.75 6.24
CA ALA A 6 -3.75 9.33 7.42
C ALA A 6 -2.32 9.86 7.13
N TYR A 7 -1.50 9.09 6.40
CA TYR A 7 -0.16 9.55 6.00
C TYR A 7 -0.21 10.76 5.06
N LEU A 8 -1.10 10.73 4.06
CA LEU A 8 -1.25 11.81 3.09
C LEU A 8 -2.04 13.01 3.63
N HIS A 9 -2.55 12.94 4.86
CA HIS A 9 -3.42 13.94 5.47
C HIS A 9 -4.62 14.29 4.59
N ARG A 10 -5.19 13.28 3.94
CA ARG A 10 -6.28 13.41 2.97
C ARG A 10 -7.38 12.38 3.24
N PRO A 11 -8.64 12.67 2.88
CA PRO A 11 -9.71 11.70 2.99
C PRO A 11 -9.49 10.51 2.03
N ALA A 12 -9.77 9.30 2.52
CA ALA A 12 -9.57 8.06 1.75
C ALA A 12 -10.35 8.04 0.43
N ASP A 13 -11.52 8.68 0.38
CA ASP A 13 -12.34 8.81 -0.83
C ASP A 13 -11.68 9.63 -1.96
N THR A 14 -10.64 10.42 -1.65
CA THR A 14 -9.89 11.19 -2.66
C THR A 14 -8.65 10.48 -3.18
N ILE A 15 -8.33 9.31 -2.63
CA ILE A 15 -7.16 8.52 -3.02
C ILE A 15 -7.64 7.45 -4.00
N GLU A 16 -7.32 7.66 -5.27
CA GLU A 16 -7.66 6.71 -6.31
C GLU A 16 -6.67 5.54 -6.30
N PRO A 17 -7.16 4.29 -6.45
CA PRO A 17 -6.30 3.13 -6.39
C PRO A 17 -5.39 2.98 -7.61
N ASP A 18 -5.74 3.60 -8.74
CA ASP A 18 -5.01 3.58 -10.01
C ASP A 18 -3.95 4.69 -10.10
N VAL A 19 -3.97 5.64 -9.16
CA VAL A 19 -3.05 6.78 -9.15
C VAL A 19 -1.84 6.48 -8.25
N PRO A 20 -0.62 6.80 -8.70
CA PRO A 20 0.58 6.68 -7.89
C PRO A 20 0.48 7.43 -6.57
N LEU A 21 0.82 6.79 -5.46
CA LEU A 21 0.84 7.44 -4.15
C LEU A 21 1.83 8.62 -4.09
N ALA A 22 2.90 8.55 -4.89
CA ALA A 22 3.87 9.64 -5.05
C ALA A 22 3.23 10.94 -5.60
N GLU A 23 2.23 10.84 -6.47
CA GLU A 23 1.49 12.02 -6.99
C GLU A 23 0.68 12.70 -5.89
N TYR A 24 0.25 11.95 -4.88
CA TYR A 24 -0.43 12.50 -3.70
C TYR A 24 0.54 13.09 -2.67
N GLY A 25 1.85 12.96 -2.88
CA GLY A 25 2.89 13.41 -1.95
C GLY A 25 3.38 12.32 -1.00
N MET A 26 3.28 11.03 -1.37
CA MET A 26 3.88 9.96 -0.58
C MET A 26 5.41 9.99 -0.68
N ASP A 27 6.07 10.10 0.47
CA ASP A 27 7.52 10.03 0.63
C ASP A 27 7.98 8.63 1.03
N SER A 28 9.26 8.33 0.82
CA SER A 28 9.89 7.04 1.17
C SER A 28 9.67 6.62 2.64
N VAL A 29 9.65 7.59 3.56
CA VAL A 29 9.44 7.31 5.00
C VAL A 29 7.99 6.90 5.27
N MET A 30 7.03 7.54 4.61
CA MET A 30 5.62 7.18 4.70
C MET A 30 5.35 5.82 4.07
N ALA A 31 5.99 5.56 2.92
CA ALA A 31 5.96 4.26 2.24
C ALA A 31 6.50 3.13 3.13
N MET A 32 7.68 3.31 3.75
CA MET A 32 8.26 2.34 4.68
C MET A 32 7.36 2.11 5.90
N SER A 33 6.77 3.17 6.45
CA SER A 33 5.89 3.06 7.62
C SER A 33 4.62 2.31 7.26
N LEU A 34 4.02 2.61 6.10
CA LEU A 34 2.85 1.89 5.57
C LEU A 34 3.16 0.41 5.34
N CYS A 35 4.31 0.08 4.77
CA CYS A 35 4.77 -1.29 4.61
C CYS A 35 4.83 -1.98 5.98
N GLY A 36 5.61 -1.47 6.93
CA GLY A 36 5.73 -2.09 8.25
C GLY A 36 4.39 -2.29 8.96
N ASP A 37 3.46 -1.37 8.80
CA ASP A 37 2.12 -1.47 9.38
C ASP A 37 1.23 -2.51 8.66
N LEU A 38 1.39 -2.67 7.34
CA LEU A 38 0.77 -3.75 6.57
C LEU A 38 1.38 -5.12 6.94
N GLU A 39 2.68 -5.16 7.18
CA GLU A 39 3.39 -6.37 7.62
C GLU A 39 2.89 -6.82 9.00
N ASP A 40 2.72 -5.90 9.94
CA ASP A 40 2.18 -6.18 11.27
C ASP A 40 0.71 -6.65 11.22
N GLU A 41 -0.15 -5.96 10.45
CA GLU A 41 -1.56 -6.32 10.35
C GLU A 41 -1.83 -7.64 9.61
N ARG A 42 -1.03 -7.94 8.57
CA ARG A 42 -1.27 -9.08 7.68
C ARG A 42 -0.33 -10.25 7.93
N GLY A 43 0.76 -10.04 8.66
CA GLY A 43 1.84 -11.01 8.82
C GLY A 43 2.53 -11.36 7.49
N LEU A 44 2.50 -10.46 6.52
CA LEU A 44 3.13 -10.62 5.21
C LEU A 44 4.39 -9.77 5.18
N GLU A 45 5.43 -10.19 4.47
CA GLU A 45 6.62 -9.35 4.24
C GLU A 45 6.35 -8.43 3.06
N VAL A 46 6.46 -7.12 3.27
CA VAL A 46 6.15 -6.09 2.28
C VAL A 46 7.35 -5.18 2.13
N GLU A 47 8.14 -5.41 1.09
CA GLU A 47 9.29 -4.55 0.86
C GLU A 47 8.85 -3.15 0.39
N PRO A 48 9.44 -2.07 0.94
CA PRO A 48 9.18 -0.71 0.47
C PRO A 48 9.65 -0.48 -0.97
N THR A 49 10.53 -1.34 -1.49
CA THR A 49 10.94 -1.35 -2.90
C THR A 49 9.77 -1.69 -3.83
N LEU A 50 8.77 -2.45 -3.35
CA LEU A 50 7.54 -2.70 -4.09
C LEU A 50 6.72 -1.44 -4.29
N LEU A 51 6.79 -0.42 -3.42
CA LEU A 51 6.12 0.86 -3.71
C LEU A 51 6.76 1.60 -4.88
N TRP A 52 8.01 1.29 -5.24
CA TRP A 52 8.64 1.84 -6.45
C TRP A 52 8.29 1.05 -7.70
N ASP A 53 8.21 -0.27 -7.60
CA ASP A 53 7.79 -1.14 -8.71
C ASP A 53 6.27 -1.04 -8.97
N HIS A 54 5.51 -0.83 -7.90
CA HIS A 54 4.05 -0.82 -7.82
C HIS A 54 3.59 0.42 -7.03
N PRO A 55 3.67 1.62 -7.64
CA PRO A 55 3.35 2.86 -6.94
C PRO A 55 1.85 3.07 -6.70
N THR A 56 1.00 2.18 -7.20
CA THR A 56 -0.46 2.26 -7.11
C THR A 56 -1.00 1.30 -6.06
N MET A 57 -2.09 1.69 -5.41
CA MET A 57 -2.75 0.84 -4.40
C MET A 57 -3.31 -0.44 -5.02
N ASP A 58 -3.74 -0.39 -6.29
CA ASP A 58 -4.23 -1.57 -6.98
C ASP A 58 -3.12 -2.61 -7.19
N ALA A 59 -1.94 -2.17 -7.61
CA ALA A 59 -0.78 -3.05 -7.77
C ALA A 59 -0.33 -3.64 -6.43
N LEU A 60 -0.26 -2.83 -5.36
CA LEU A 60 0.00 -3.32 -4.01
C LEU A 60 -1.06 -4.33 -3.56
N ARG A 61 -2.35 -4.06 -3.78
CA ARG A 61 -3.42 -5.00 -3.46
C ARG A 61 -3.31 -6.30 -4.25
N SER A 62 -3.00 -6.23 -5.54
CA SER A 62 -2.82 -7.40 -6.39
C SER A 62 -1.63 -8.25 -5.93
N HIS A 63 -0.56 -7.61 -5.45
CA HIS A 63 0.60 -8.28 -4.86
C HIS A 63 0.34 -8.87 -3.47
N LEU A 64 -0.43 -8.14 -2.65
CA LEU A 64 -0.74 -8.49 -1.26
C LEU A 64 -1.92 -9.44 -1.11
N VAL A 65 -2.80 -9.52 -2.10
CA VAL A 65 -3.81 -10.56 -2.20
C VAL A 65 -3.08 -11.77 -2.76
N PRO A 66 -2.67 -12.74 -1.92
CA PRO A 66 -2.13 -13.97 -2.44
C PRO A 66 -3.27 -14.55 -3.27
N SER A 67 -3.03 -14.84 -4.54
CA SER A 67 -3.93 -15.68 -5.34
C SER A 67 -4.41 -16.79 -4.41
N ALA A 68 -5.71 -16.78 -4.09
CA ALA A 68 -6.28 -17.60 -3.03
C ALA A 68 -5.98 -19.06 -3.36
N GLY A 69 -4.85 -19.53 -2.83
CA GLY A 69 -4.34 -20.87 -2.97
C GLY A 69 -5.26 -21.73 -2.14
N ARG A 70 -6.31 -22.19 -2.80
CA ARG A 70 -7.19 -23.27 -2.41
C ARG A 70 -6.42 -24.33 -1.60
N SER A 71 -6.64 -24.31 -0.30
CA SER A 71 -6.38 -25.42 0.63
C SER A 71 -7.30 -25.11 1.82
N ARG A 72 -8.42 -25.78 2.03
CA ARG A 72 -8.65 -27.23 1.99
C ARG A 72 -10.16 -27.51 1.98
#